data_AF-A0A507SN70-F1
#
_entry.id   AF-A0A507SN70-F1
#
_cell.length_a   1.000
_cell.length_b   1.000
_cell.length_c   1.000
_cell.angle_alpha   90.00
_cell.angle_beta   90.00
_cell.angle_gamma   90.00
#
_symmetry.space_group_name_H-M   'P 1'
#
loop_
_entity.id
_entity.type
_entity.pdbx_description
1 polymer ?
#
loop_
_entity_poly.entity_id
_entity_poly.type
_entity_poly.pdbx_seq_one_letter_code
_entity_poly.pdbx_strand_id
1 'polypeptide(L)'
;MKKKKILIPIFSVAAVASVVAPIAVIAATRKSNSNIEKKATHDAINNENIFPSISSSQFYEYIQIEDGKPVFDKNIFTAVYKYVVSSLQSNVEKIDFDYEFKTKSKLVIKFIAYNQDNTYTHEYTLEAK
;
A
#
# COMPACT_ATOMS: atom_id res chain seq x y z
N MET A 1 50.81 32.28 -21.05
CA MET A 1 50.69 30.94 -20.41
C MET A 1 51.29 30.98 -19.00
N LYS A 2 50.52 30.62 -17.95
CA LYS A 2 50.91 29.75 -16.81
C LYS A 2 49.95 29.88 -15.60
N LYS A 3 48.94 29.00 -15.60
CA LYS A 3 48.35 28.15 -14.54
C LYS A 3 48.14 28.69 -13.10
N LYS A 4 46.84 28.85 -12.78
CA LYS A 4 46.06 28.42 -11.60
C LYS A 4 46.81 27.80 -10.40
N LYS A 5 46.46 28.24 -9.19
CA LYS A 5 46.12 27.35 -8.06
C LYS A 5 44.97 27.97 -7.25
N ILE A 6 43.83 27.30 -7.32
CA ILE A 6 42.59 27.60 -6.60
C ILE A 6 42.67 26.82 -5.28
N LEU A 7 42.67 27.50 -4.14
CA LEU A 7 42.40 26.85 -2.86
C LEU A 7 40.88 26.77 -2.70
N ILE A 8 40.32 25.57 -2.91
CA ILE A 8 38.93 25.26 -2.63
C ILE A 8 38.85 24.90 -1.15
N PRO A 9 38.14 25.66 -0.29
CA PRO A 9 37.84 25.18 1.04
C PRO A 9 36.78 24.08 0.94
N ILE A 10 37.17 22.87 1.29
CA ILE A 10 36.27 21.72 1.43
C ILE A 10 35.51 21.92 2.76
N PHE A 11 34.41 22.67 2.74
CA PHE A 11 33.40 22.67 3.80
C PHE A 11 32.40 21.54 3.47
N SER A 12 32.58 20.39 4.08
CA SER A 12 31.89 19.96 5.32
C SER A 12 30.42 19.61 5.08
N VAL A 13 30.22 18.32 4.78
CA VAL A 13 29.12 17.42 5.19
C VAL A 13 27.84 18.10 5.67
N ALA A 14 26.84 18.20 4.79
CA ALA A 14 25.45 18.26 5.22
C ALA A 14 24.94 16.82 5.39
N ALA A 15 24.96 16.33 6.63
CA ALA A 15 24.32 15.08 7.00
C ALA A 15 22.80 15.24 6.79
N VAL A 16 22.25 14.55 5.80
CA VAL A 16 20.81 14.43 5.65
C VAL A 16 20.35 13.46 6.73
N ALA A 17 19.84 14.00 7.84
CA ALA A 17 19.14 13.21 8.83
C ALA A 17 17.84 12.70 8.20
N SER A 18 17.84 11.46 7.70
CA SER A 18 16.59 10.77 7.42
C SER A 18 15.88 10.57 8.76
N VAL A 19 14.75 11.23 8.94
CA VAL A 19 13.85 10.96 10.06
C VAL A 19 13.25 9.59 9.79
N VAL A 20 13.92 8.53 10.24
CA VAL A 20 13.33 7.20 10.35
C VAL A 20 12.46 7.26 11.60
N ALA A 21 11.17 7.53 11.44
CA ALA A 21 10.24 7.38 12.56
C ALA A 21 9.92 5.88 12.71
N PRO A 22 10.32 5.21 13.81
CA PRO A 22 9.79 3.88 14.09
C PRO A 22 8.35 4.05 14.57
N ILE A 23 7.37 3.68 13.75
CA ILE A 23 6.00 3.50 14.23
C ILE A 23 5.97 2.15 14.95
N ALA A 24 6.37 2.15 16.22
CA ALA A 24 6.09 1.05 17.13
C ALA A 24 4.74 1.32 17.79
N VAL A 25 3.72 0.48 17.51
CA VAL A 25 2.51 0.43 18.33
C VAL A 25 2.29 -0.98 18.85
N ILE A 26 2.91 -1.20 20.00
CA ILE A 26 2.47 -1.93 21.20
C ILE A 26 1.47 -3.08 20.95
N ALA A 27 1.99 -4.31 21.05
CA ALA A 27 1.21 -5.49 21.38
C ALA A 27 0.66 -5.35 22.82
N ALA A 28 -0.64 -5.08 22.95
CA ALA A 28 -1.34 -5.15 24.23
C ALA A 28 -2.11 -6.47 24.33
N THR A 29 -1.66 -7.28 25.28
CA THR A 29 -2.17 -8.59 25.69
C THR A 29 -3.69 -8.57 25.94
N ARG A 30 -4.45 -9.40 25.21
CA ARG A 30 -5.74 -9.91 25.69
C ARG A 30 -5.70 -11.42 25.78
N LYS A 31 -5.40 -11.90 26.99
CA LYS A 31 -5.72 -13.26 27.41
C LYS A 31 -7.25 -13.34 27.53
N SER A 32 -7.89 -13.96 26.56
CA SER A 32 -9.24 -14.49 26.72
C SER A 32 -9.31 -15.82 25.98
N ASN A 33 -9.41 -16.90 26.77
CA ASN A 33 -9.73 -18.23 26.27
C ASN A 33 -11.02 -18.15 25.45
N SER A 34 -10.89 -18.30 24.14
CA SER A 34 -11.98 -18.63 23.25
C SER A 34 -11.43 -19.69 22.32
N ASN A 35 -11.91 -20.92 22.49
CA ASN A 35 -11.70 -22.00 21.55
C ASN A 35 -12.28 -21.56 20.21
N ILE A 36 -11.44 -21.00 19.34
CA ILE A 36 -11.77 -20.85 17.92
C ILE A 36 -11.48 -22.20 17.31
N GLU A 37 -12.53 -22.99 17.14
CA GLU A 37 -12.53 -24.19 16.34
C GLU A 37 -11.85 -23.89 15.00
N LYS A 38 -10.74 -24.58 14.75
CA LYS A 38 -10.09 -24.64 13.45
C LYS A 38 -11.08 -25.26 12.46
N LYS A 39 -11.92 -24.45 11.81
CA LYS A 39 -12.45 -24.82 10.49
C LYS A 39 -11.31 -24.73 9.51
N ALA A 40 -10.54 -25.81 9.47
CA ALA A 40 -9.61 -26.11 8.40
C ALA A 40 -10.41 -26.45 7.15
N THR A 41 -10.87 -25.43 6.42
CA THR A 41 -11.07 -25.58 4.98
C THR A 41 -9.68 -25.50 4.37
N HIS A 42 -9.09 -26.67 4.12
CA HIS A 42 -7.96 -26.83 3.20
C HIS A 42 -8.46 -26.57 1.78
N ASP A 43 -8.86 -25.33 1.48
CA ASP A 43 -8.77 -24.85 0.12
C ASP A 43 -7.31 -24.48 -0.06
N ALA A 44 -6.61 -25.21 -0.93
CA ALA A 44 -5.26 -24.88 -1.32
C ALA A 44 -5.25 -23.39 -1.69
N ILE A 45 -4.58 -22.59 -0.85
CA ILE A 45 -4.31 -21.17 -1.14
C ILE A 45 -3.41 -21.21 -2.37
N ASN A 46 -4.03 -21.24 -3.55
CA ASN A 46 -3.33 -20.97 -4.78
C ASN A 46 -2.70 -19.59 -4.61
N ASN A 47 -1.40 -19.52 -4.81
CA ASN A 47 -0.56 -18.33 -4.62
C ASN A 47 -1.09 -17.07 -5.35
N GLU A 48 -2.11 -17.17 -6.19
CA GLU A 48 -2.73 -16.06 -6.91
C GLU A 48 -3.86 -15.35 -6.15
N ASN A 49 -4.38 -15.90 -5.04
CA ASN A 49 -5.68 -15.48 -4.50
C ASN A 49 -5.67 -14.90 -3.08
N ILE A 50 -4.52 -14.43 -2.58
CA ILE A 50 -4.47 -13.84 -1.22
C ILE A 50 -5.12 -12.44 -1.15
N PHE A 51 -5.19 -11.75 -2.29
CA PHE A 51 -5.72 -10.41 -2.41
C PHE A 51 -7.23 -10.45 -2.73
N PRO A 52 -8.04 -9.59 -2.09
CA PRO A 52 -9.48 -9.59 -2.33
C PRO A 52 -9.83 -9.09 -3.73
N SER A 53 -10.97 -9.50 -4.27
CA SER A 53 -11.53 -8.85 -5.45
C SER A 53 -12.04 -7.45 -5.09
N ILE A 54 -11.82 -6.50 -6.00
CA ILE A 54 -12.19 -5.09 -5.84
C ILE A 54 -13.03 -4.66 -7.04
N SER A 55 -14.13 -3.98 -6.78
CA SER A 55 -14.97 -3.33 -7.79
C SER A 55 -15.05 -1.83 -7.53
N SER A 56 -15.03 -1.01 -8.59
CA SER A 56 -15.24 0.44 -8.49
C SER A 56 -16.53 0.81 -7.75
N SER A 57 -17.58 -0.01 -7.87
CA SER A 57 -18.87 0.22 -7.20
C SER A 57 -18.79 0.22 -5.68
N GLN A 58 -17.82 -0.48 -5.09
CA GLN A 58 -17.61 -0.51 -3.64
C GLN A 58 -17.08 0.84 -3.10
N PHE A 59 -16.58 1.70 -3.98
CA PHE A 59 -15.98 2.98 -3.63
C PHE A 59 -16.69 4.16 -4.32
N TYR A 60 -17.98 3.99 -4.65
CA TYR A 60 -18.77 5.03 -5.32
C TYR A 60 -18.81 6.35 -4.52
N GLU A 61 -18.72 6.28 -3.18
CA GLU A 61 -18.69 7.45 -2.29
C GLU A 61 -17.46 8.34 -2.53
N TYR A 62 -16.41 7.78 -3.14
CA TYR A 62 -15.19 8.49 -3.51
C TYR A 62 -15.20 8.90 -4.99
N ILE A 63 -16.34 8.83 -5.67
CA ILE A 63 -16.52 9.33 -7.02
C ILE A 63 -17.31 10.65 -6.93
N GLN A 64 -16.72 11.72 -7.45
CA GLN A 64 -17.31 13.05 -7.51
C GLN A 64 -17.50 13.46 -8.98
N ILE A 65 -18.41 14.40 -9.23
CA ILE A 65 -18.60 14.98 -10.55
C ILE A 65 -17.87 16.32 -10.61
N GLU A 66 -16.80 16.40 -11.39
CA GLU A 66 -16.08 17.64 -11.73
C GLU A 66 -16.29 17.92 -13.22
N ASP A 67 -16.78 19.11 -13.56
CA ASP A 67 -17.03 19.53 -14.96
C ASP A 67 -17.87 18.52 -15.78
N GLY A 68 -18.86 17.90 -15.13
CA GLY A 68 -19.72 16.87 -15.75
C GLY A 68 -19.05 15.52 -15.99
N LYS A 69 -17.86 15.29 -15.42
CA LYS A 69 -17.11 14.03 -15.54
C LYS A 69 -16.90 13.38 -14.17
N PRO A 70 -17.03 12.05 -14.05
CA PRO A 70 -16.70 11.34 -12.83
C PRO A 70 -15.18 11.39 -12.59
N VAL A 71 -14.79 11.77 -11.39
CA VAL A 71 -13.41 11.82 -10.91
C VAL A 71 -13.31 11.18 -9.54
N PHE A 72 -12.15 10.63 -9.21
CA PHE A 72 -11.91 10.10 -7.88
C PHE A 72 -11.54 11.22 -6.90
N ASP A 73 -12.14 11.17 -5.71
CA ASP A 73 -11.68 11.90 -4.53
C ASP A 73 -10.27 11.42 -4.15
N LYS A 74 -9.45 12.32 -3.61
CA LYS A 74 -8.05 12.03 -3.23
C LYS A 74 -7.93 10.91 -2.19
N ASN A 75 -8.97 10.66 -1.40
CA ASN A 75 -8.99 9.65 -0.36
C ASN A 75 -9.34 8.23 -0.86
N ILE A 76 -9.70 8.06 -2.14
CA ILE A 76 -10.02 6.75 -2.73
C ILE A 76 -8.95 5.71 -2.41
N PHE A 77 -7.68 6.09 -2.53
CA PHE A 77 -6.56 5.17 -2.31
C PHE A 77 -6.55 4.66 -0.87
N THR A 78 -6.78 5.55 0.10
CA THR A 78 -6.83 5.19 1.52
C THR A 78 -7.98 4.20 1.80
N ALA A 79 -9.13 4.41 1.15
CA ALA A 79 -10.27 3.50 1.27
C ALA A 79 -9.96 2.11 0.68
N VAL A 80 -9.38 2.08 -0.52
CA VAL A 80 -8.97 0.83 -1.19
C VAL A 80 -7.91 0.10 -0.37
N TYR A 81 -6.88 0.80 0.10
CA TYR A 81 -5.85 0.24 0.97
C TYR A 81 -6.44 -0.41 2.21
N LYS A 82 -7.32 0.31 2.93
CA LYS A 82 -7.97 -0.23 4.13
C LYS A 82 -8.76 -1.49 3.82
N TYR A 83 -9.55 -1.48 2.74
CA TYR A 83 -10.32 -2.63 2.31
C TYR A 83 -9.44 -3.84 1.95
N VAL A 84 -8.35 -3.62 1.21
CA VAL A 84 -7.41 -4.68 0.84
C VAL A 84 -6.81 -5.30 2.07
N VAL A 85 -6.20 -4.49 2.94
CA VAL A 85 -5.52 -4.98 4.15
C VAL A 85 -6.49 -5.69 5.09
N SER A 86 -7.72 -5.17 5.25
CA SER A 86 -8.73 -5.81 6.13
C SER A 86 -9.29 -7.10 5.57
N SER A 87 -9.19 -7.33 4.26
CA SER A 87 -9.83 -8.45 3.55
C SER A 87 -8.82 -9.41 2.94
N LEU A 88 -7.55 -9.33 3.35
CA LEU A 88 -6.54 -10.31 2.98
C LEU A 88 -6.90 -11.69 3.54
N GLN A 89 -6.78 -12.71 2.70
CA GLN A 89 -7.11 -14.09 3.07
C GLN A 89 -5.97 -14.81 3.81
N SER A 90 -4.81 -14.16 3.95
CA SER A 90 -3.61 -14.72 4.57
C SER A 90 -3.00 -13.72 5.54
N ASN A 91 -2.37 -14.24 6.58
CA ASN A 91 -1.51 -13.43 7.44
C ASN A 91 -0.25 -13.08 6.66
N VAL A 92 -0.03 -11.79 6.46
CA VAL A 92 1.15 -11.26 5.77
C VAL A 92 2.01 -10.52 6.78
N GLU A 93 3.33 -10.65 6.64
CA GLU A 93 4.29 -10.00 7.53
C GLU A 93 4.47 -8.53 7.18
N LYS A 94 4.43 -8.24 5.87
CA LYS A 94 4.62 -6.91 5.31
C LYS A 94 3.76 -6.75 4.07
N ILE A 95 3.24 -5.53 3.88
CA ILE A 95 2.58 -5.10 2.67
C ILE A 95 3.25 -3.81 2.21
N ASP A 96 3.78 -3.83 1.00
CA ASP A 96 4.19 -2.64 0.26
C ASP A 96 3.12 -2.32 -0.78
N PHE A 97 3.05 -1.05 -1.17
CA PHE A 97 2.14 -0.62 -2.22
C PHE A 97 2.74 0.54 -3.01
N ASP A 98 2.26 0.69 -4.24
CA ASP A 98 2.47 1.85 -5.09
C ASP A 98 1.14 2.21 -5.76
N TYR A 99 0.92 3.48 -6.04
CA TYR A 99 -0.29 3.92 -6.74
C TYR A 99 -0.06 5.15 -7.59
N GLU A 100 -0.79 5.21 -8.70
CA GLU A 100 -0.73 6.33 -9.63
C GLU A 100 -2.11 6.63 -10.20
N PHE A 101 -2.49 7.91 -10.18
CA PHE A 101 -3.60 8.41 -10.96
C PHE A 101 -3.17 8.61 -12.41
N LYS A 102 -3.50 7.66 -13.29
CA LYS A 102 -3.29 7.78 -14.74
C LYS A 102 -4.13 8.90 -15.34
N THR A 103 -5.31 9.13 -14.76
CA THR A 103 -6.17 10.30 -14.99
C THR A 103 -6.90 10.62 -13.68
N LYS A 104 -7.64 11.74 -13.63
CA LYS A 104 -8.54 12.03 -12.50
C LYS A 104 -9.60 10.94 -12.27
N SER A 105 -9.91 10.13 -13.29
CA SER A 105 -10.94 9.07 -13.25
C SER A 105 -10.35 7.66 -13.28
N LYS A 106 -9.02 7.51 -13.26
CA LYS A 106 -8.35 6.21 -13.38
C LYS A 106 -7.19 6.11 -12.40
N LEU A 107 -7.32 5.15 -11.49
CA LEU A 107 -6.33 4.85 -10.46
C LEU A 107 -5.78 3.45 -10.68
N VAL A 108 -4.45 3.33 -10.74
CA VAL A 108 -3.75 2.05 -10.77
C VAL A 108 -3.05 1.87 -9.42
N ILE A 109 -3.23 0.72 -8.78
CA ILE A 109 -2.67 0.42 -7.46
C ILE A 109 -1.99 -0.94 -7.53
N LYS A 110 -0.72 -1.00 -7.19
CA LYS A 110 0.05 -2.24 -7.09
C LYS A 110 0.29 -2.55 -5.63
N PHE A 111 -0.10 -3.74 -5.20
CA PHE A 111 0.21 -4.29 -3.88
C PHE A 111 1.27 -5.37 -3.99
N ILE A 112 2.16 -5.41 -3.01
CA ILE A 112 3.14 -6.47 -2.83
C ILE A 112 3.05 -6.94 -1.39
N ALA A 113 2.70 -8.19 -1.17
CA ALA A 113 2.59 -8.80 0.15
C ALA A 113 3.68 -9.85 0.34
N TYR A 114 4.27 -9.87 1.52
CA TYR A 114 5.36 -10.76 1.90
C TYR A 114 4.91 -11.69 3.02
N ASN A 115 5.18 -12.98 2.87
CA ASN A 115 4.95 -13.99 3.90
C ASN A 115 6.09 -15.00 3.86
N GLN A 116 7.02 -14.90 4.82
CA GLN A 116 8.19 -15.76 4.94
C GLN A 116 8.98 -15.84 3.62
N ASP A 117 8.80 -16.93 2.87
CA ASP A 117 9.50 -17.21 1.62
C ASP A 117 8.71 -16.79 0.36
N ASN A 118 7.47 -16.31 0.53
CA ASN A 118 6.57 -15.98 -0.58
C ASN A 118 6.39 -14.47 -0.75
N THR A 119 6.39 -14.04 -2.00
CA THR A 119 6.01 -12.69 -2.42
C THR A 119 4.84 -12.75 -3.38
N TYR A 120 3.78 -12.03 -3.03
CA TYR A 120 2.55 -11.97 -3.79
C TYR A 120 2.38 -10.56 -4.35
N THR A 121 2.17 -10.44 -5.65
CA THR A 121 1.98 -9.14 -6.29
C THR A 121 0.63 -9.11 -6.98
N HIS A 122 -0.11 -8.02 -6.82
CA HIS A 122 -1.36 -7.81 -7.53
C HIS A 122 -1.53 -6.34 -7.91
N GLU A 123 -2.10 -6.10 -9.09
CA GLU A 123 -2.37 -4.76 -9.59
C GLU A 123 -3.87 -4.60 -9.83
N TYR A 124 -4.44 -3.55 -9.25
CA TYR A 124 -5.81 -3.13 -9.48
C TYR A 124 -5.84 -1.91 -10.39
N THR A 125 -6.79 -1.92 -11.31
CA THR A 125 -7.16 -0.74 -12.09
C THR A 125 -8.60 -0.37 -11.75
N LEU A 126 -8.79 0.80 -11.16
CA LEU A 126 -10.10 1.36 -10.86
C LEU A 126 -10.40 2.50 -11.83
N GLU A 127 -11.62 2.49 -12.36
CA GLU A 127 -12.15 3.55 -13.21
C GLU A 127 -13.44 4.10 -12.61
N ALA A 128 -13.52 5.42 -12.52
CA ALA A 128 -14.71 6.13 -12.09
C ALA A 128 -15.72 6.16 -13.25
N LYS A 129 -16.87 5.51 -13.06
CA LYS A 129 -17.93 5.32 -14.07
C LYS A 129 -19.29 5.46 -13.43
#